data_AF-A0A7J8ILB8-F1
#
_entry.id   AF-A0A7J8ILB8-F1
#
_cell.length_a   1.000
_cell.length_b   1.000
_cell.length_c   1.000
_cell.angle_alpha   90.00
_cell.angle_beta   90.00
_cell.angle_gamma   90.00
#
_symmetry.space_group_name_H-M   'P 1'
#
loop_
_entity.id
_entity.type
_entity.pdbx_description
1 polymer ?
#
loop_
_entity_poly.entity_id
_entity_poly.type
_entity_poly.pdbx_seq_one_letter_code
_entity_poly.pdbx_strand_id
1 'polypeptide(L)'
;MCMANLEELQSTDSLDCLERLIDLNNGEGQIFTIDGPLCLKNVQSMFGKLIDLAYTPFHAVLKCGHLTADVQVFPRPEPFVVDEEIDPIPKVINTDLEIVGFIDIADISSPPVLSRHLVLPIALNKEGDEVGTGITDDNEDENSANQIAGKIPNFCVLLHGSLKVEGMVAIVQLGPEWHGMLYSQADSKKKSNLMMSLFEPGPEPLPWLGKMAQLGPISDAKENPYGEDDNKSPFPLQPKNKRSYAQNVTVWIKPSGLQTDVQKILRNARKLPEKTQTFYKELNRLRKAALAFGFLDLLKGVADMLERECTLLPDTAHPDAAFQLTHAAQQLKLASTGSSEYAGYDHNITPLQTDFSGSSTERM
;
A
#
# COMPACT_ATOMS: atom_id res chain seq x y z
N MET A 1 -39.09 -12.48 0.41
CA MET A 1 -39.84 -13.65 -0.12
C MET A 1 -41.21 -13.65 0.53
N CYS A 2 -42.28 -13.48 -0.24
CA CYS A 2 -43.63 -13.36 0.33
C CYS A 2 -44.36 -14.71 0.27
N MET A 3 -44.80 -15.21 1.43
CA MET A 3 -45.57 -16.45 1.56
C MET A 3 -47.08 -16.20 1.45
N ALA A 4 -47.46 -15.25 0.59
CA ALA A 4 -48.82 -14.85 0.25
C ALA A 4 -48.82 -14.43 -1.22
N ASN A 5 -49.96 -14.55 -1.90
CA ASN A 5 -50.06 -14.09 -3.29
C ASN A 5 -50.17 -12.56 -3.34
N LEU A 6 -49.99 -11.99 -4.54
CA LEU A 6 -50.00 -10.54 -4.72
C LEU A 6 -51.33 -9.90 -4.31
N GLU A 7 -52.45 -10.55 -4.64
CA GLU A 7 -53.81 -10.07 -4.33
C GLU A 7 -54.04 -9.94 -2.81
N GLU A 8 -53.60 -10.93 -2.02
CA GLU A 8 -53.71 -10.90 -0.56
C GLU A 8 -52.87 -9.78 0.07
N LEU A 9 -51.65 -9.58 -0.42
CA LEU A 9 -50.75 -8.55 0.09
C LEU A 9 -51.25 -7.13 -0.22
N GLN A 10 -51.84 -6.93 -1.40
CA GLN A 10 -52.45 -5.66 -1.80
C GLN A 10 -53.75 -5.38 -1.04
N SER A 11 -54.53 -6.41 -0.71
CA SER A 11 -55.79 -6.25 0.02
C SER A 11 -55.63 -5.75 1.46
N THR A 12 -54.41 -5.88 2.02
CA THR A 12 -54.11 -5.58 3.44
C THR A 12 -53.09 -4.45 3.63
N ASP A 13 -52.68 -3.74 2.57
CA ASP A 13 -51.56 -2.76 2.60
C ASP A 13 -50.22 -3.34 3.11
N SER A 14 -50.11 -4.67 3.18
CA SER A 14 -48.89 -5.34 3.64
C SER A 14 -47.77 -5.21 2.62
N LEU A 15 -48.11 -5.13 1.32
CA LEU A 15 -47.12 -4.94 0.26
C LEU A 15 -46.36 -3.63 0.41
N ASP A 16 -47.06 -2.52 0.62
CA ASP A 16 -46.49 -1.18 0.79
C ASP A 16 -45.51 -1.13 1.97
N CYS A 17 -45.85 -1.80 3.07
CA CYS A 17 -44.96 -1.92 4.22
C CYS A 17 -43.66 -2.66 3.88
N LEU A 18 -43.74 -3.73 3.08
CA LEU A 18 -42.57 -4.50 2.64
C LEU A 18 -41.73 -3.69 1.64
N GLU A 19 -42.35 -3.01 0.69
CA GLU A 19 -41.67 -2.14 -0.28
C GLU A 19 -40.92 -1.03 0.44
N ARG A 20 -41.53 -0.47 1.49
CA ARG A 20 -40.87 0.55 2.32
C ARG A 20 -39.59 0.07 2.99
N LEU A 21 -39.47 -1.23 3.30
CA LEU A 21 -38.23 -1.78 3.86
C LEU A 21 -37.08 -1.73 2.83
N ILE A 22 -37.38 -1.91 1.54
CA ILE A 22 -36.39 -1.78 0.47
C ILE A 22 -35.97 -0.32 0.29
N ASP A 23 -36.93 0.61 0.31
CA ASP A 23 -36.63 2.05 0.25
C ASP A 23 -35.70 2.48 1.40
N LEU A 24 -35.95 1.98 2.60
CA LEU A 24 -35.12 2.24 3.79
C LEU A 24 -33.72 1.63 3.67
N ASN A 25 -33.54 0.64 2.79
CA ASN A 25 -32.25 0.06 2.44
C ASN A 25 -31.67 0.67 1.15
N ASN A 26 -32.05 1.92 0.81
CA ASN A 26 -31.60 2.65 -0.38
C ASN A 26 -31.92 1.96 -1.71
N GLY A 27 -32.96 1.12 -1.77
CA GLY A 27 -33.28 0.35 -2.96
C GLY A 27 -32.49 -0.95 -3.11
N GLU A 28 -31.58 -1.27 -2.18
CA GLU A 28 -30.80 -2.50 -2.21
C GLU A 28 -31.66 -3.68 -1.76
N GLY A 29 -32.09 -4.50 -2.72
CA GLY A 29 -32.87 -5.71 -2.48
C GLY A 29 -34.08 -5.83 -3.41
N GLN A 30 -34.78 -6.96 -3.31
CA GLN A 30 -35.95 -7.21 -4.15
C GLN A 30 -37.04 -7.98 -3.39
N ILE A 31 -38.29 -7.55 -3.58
CA ILE A 31 -39.47 -8.31 -3.16
C ILE A 31 -39.81 -9.33 -4.22
N PHE A 32 -40.05 -10.56 -3.78
CA PHE A 32 -40.51 -11.64 -4.61
C PHE A 32 -41.92 -12.05 -4.17
N THR A 33 -42.89 -11.89 -5.06
CA THR A 33 -44.32 -12.21 -4.89
C THR A 33 -44.76 -13.27 -5.89
N ILE A 34 -45.93 -13.88 -5.65
CA ILE A 34 -46.56 -14.84 -6.57
C ILE A 34 -47.80 -14.19 -7.16
N ASP A 35 -47.80 -14.01 -8.48
CA ASP A 35 -49.00 -13.64 -9.24
C ASP A 35 -49.75 -14.91 -9.66
N GLY A 36 -50.60 -15.41 -8.76
CA GLY A 36 -51.34 -16.66 -8.92
C GLY A 36 -51.55 -17.43 -7.61
N PRO A 37 -51.96 -18.72 -7.68
CA PRO A 37 -52.21 -19.50 -6.48
C PRO A 37 -50.93 -19.75 -5.70
N LEU A 38 -50.99 -19.59 -4.38
CA LEU A 38 -49.91 -19.98 -3.47
C LEU A 38 -49.80 -21.51 -3.44
N CYS A 39 -48.79 -22.05 -4.11
CA CYS A 39 -48.55 -23.49 -4.17
C CYS A 39 -47.05 -23.80 -4.25
N LEU A 40 -46.68 -25.04 -3.96
CA LEU A 40 -45.28 -25.48 -3.93
C LEU A 40 -44.52 -25.15 -5.22
N LYS A 41 -45.14 -25.38 -6.39
CA LYS A 41 -44.54 -25.09 -7.70
C LYS A 41 -44.16 -23.61 -7.85
N ASN A 42 -45.04 -22.71 -7.43
CA ASN A 42 -44.81 -21.27 -7.56
C ASN A 42 -43.80 -20.77 -6.53
N VAL A 43 -43.79 -21.35 -5.32
CA VAL A 43 -42.74 -21.07 -4.33
C VAL A 43 -41.37 -21.55 -4.83
N GLN A 44 -41.28 -22.76 -5.38
CA GLN A 44 -40.04 -23.27 -6.00
C GLN A 44 -39.55 -22.34 -7.12
N SER A 45 -40.45 -21.89 -8.00
CA SER A 45 -40.11 -20.92 -9.05
C SER A 45 -39.63 -19.59 -8.48
N MET A 46 -40.24 -19.09 -7.39
CA MET A 46 -39.82 -17.87 -6.71
C MET A 46 -38.40 -17.99 -6.14
N PHE A 47 -38.10 -19.09 -5.44
CA PHE A 47 -36.77 -19.34 -4.91
C PHE A 47 -35.74 -19.60 -6.03
N GLY A 48 -36.16 -20.21 -7.15
CA GLY A 48 -35.32 -20.33 -8.35
C GLY A 48 -34.84 -18.96 -8.84
N LYS A 49 -35.74 -17.98 -8.95
CA LYS A 49 -35.38 -16.60 -9.32
C LYS A 49 -34.40 -15.95 -8.33
N LEU A 50 -34.54 -16.22 -7.03
CA LEU A 50 -33.60 -15.74 -6.01
C LEU A 50 -32.22 -16.39 -6.18
N ILE A 51 -32.18 -17.69 -6.45
CA ILE A 51 -30.94 -18.45 -6.70
C ILE A 51 -30.22 -17.85 -7.92
N ASP A 52 -30.93 -17.68 -9.03
CA ASP A 52 -30.37 -17.13 -10.26
C ASP A 52 -29.82 -15.71 -10.06
N LEU A 53 -30.53 -14.89 -9.27
CA LEU A 53 -30.15 -13.50 -9.01
C LEU A 53 -28.93 -13.37 -8.09
N ALA A 54 -28.93 -14.06 -6.95
CA ALA A 54 -28.00 -13.79 -5.85
C ALA A 54 -26.95 -14.89 -5.61
N TYR A 55 -27.17 -16.11 -6.13
CA TYR A 55 -26.35 -17.28 -5.81
C TYR A 55 -25.71 -17.94 -7.04
N THR A 56 -25.89 -17.38 -8.24
CA THR A 56 -25.20 -17.84 -9.45
C THR A 56 -23.68 -17.67 -9.27
N PRO A 57 -22.90 -18.77 -9.38
CA PRO A 57 -21.45 -18.72 -9.24
C PRO A 57 -20.81 -17.90 -10.36
N PHE A 58 -19.65 -17.31 -10.08
CA PHE A 58 -18.88 -16.60 -11.09
C PHE A 58 -17.83 -17.55 -11.69
N HIS A 59 -18.02 -17.92 -12.94
CA HIS A 59 -17.08 -18.73 -13.71
C HIS A 59 -16.17 -17.83 -14.56
N ALA A 60 -14.90 -18.20 -14.61
CA ALA A 60 -13.85 -17.49 -15.32
C ALA A 60 -12.81 -18.47 -15.87
N VAL A 61 -11.94 -17.99 -16.75
CA VAL A 61 -10.80 -18.74 -17.28
C VAL A 61 -9.52 -18.10 -16.77
N LEU A 62 -8.76 -18.82 -15.96
CA LEU A 62 -7.45 -18.39 -15.50
C LEU A 62 -6.38 -18.73 -16.54
N LYS A 63 -5.60 -17.73 -16.96
CA LYS A 63 -4.65 -17.86 -18.08
C LYS A 63 -3.27 -17.33 -17.68
N CYS A 64 -2.22 -18.07 -18.02
CA CYS A 64 -0.83 -17.62 -17.98
C CYS A 64 -0.17 -18.02 -19.29
N GLY A 65 -0.21 -17.12 -20.28
CA GLY A 65 0.14 -17.45 -21.66
C GLY A 65 -0.76 -18.57 -22.20
N HIS A 66 -0.17 -19.73 -22.52
CA HIS A 66 -0.90 -20.89 -23.03
C HIS A 66 -1.40 -21.85 -21.93
N LEU A 67 -1.03 -21.63 -20.67
CA LEU A 67 -1.54 -22.43 -19.55
C LEU A 67 -2.90 -21.89 -19.13
N THR A 68 -3.93 -22.72 -19.15
CA THR A 68 -5.31 -22.33 -18.86
C THR A 68 -5.98 -23.28 -17.90
N ALA A 69 -6.91 -22.77 -17.09
CA ALA A 69 -7.85 -23.56 -16.32
C ALA A 69 -9.18 -22.83 -16.16
N ASP A 70 -10.28 -23.57 -16.30
CA ASP A 70 -11.61 -23.09 -15.92
C ASP A 70 -11.69 -23.02 -14.39
N VAL A 71 -12.18 -21.89 -13.88
CA VAL A 71 -12.20 -21.59 -12.46
C VAL A 71 -13.51 -20.98 -12.01
N GLN A 72 -13.83 -21.21 -10.75
CA GLN A 72 -14.84 -20.47 -10.00
C GLN A 72 -14.16 -19.46 -9.09
N VAL A 73 -14.64 -18.21 -9.09
CA VAL A 73 -14.21 -17.16 -8.17
C VAL A 73 -15.27 -17.00 -7.07
N PHE A 74 -14.88 -17.26 -5.82
CA PHE A 74 -15.80 -17.28 -4.68
C PHE A 74 -15.34 -16.40 -3.50
N PRO A 75 -16.19 -15.54 -2.91
CA PRO A 75 -17.55 -15.22 -3.36
C PRO A 75 -17.53 -14.51 -4.71
N ARG A 76 -18.70 -14.38 -5.36
CA ARG A 76 -18.82 -13.61 -6.61
C ARG A 76 -18.35 -12.17 -6.36
N PRO A 77 -17.43 -11.62 -7.19
CA PRO A 77 -17.02 -10.23 -7.07
C PRO A 77 -18.21 -9.29 -7.34
N GLU A 78 -18.42 -8.34 -6.43
CA GLU A 78 -19.40 -7.28 -6.63
C GLU A 78 -18.87 -6.27 -7.67
N PRO A 79 -19.74 -5.73 -8.54
CA PRO A 79 -19.37 -4.63 -9.42
C PRO A 79 -18.86 -3.45 -8.61
N PHE A 80 -17.73 -2.88 -9.02
CA PHE A 80 -17.15 -1.72 -8.34
C PHE A 80 -17.61 -0.42 -8.99
N VAL A 81 -18.05 0.54 -8.20
CA VAL A 81 -18.48 1.85 -8.66
C VAL A 81 -17.50 2.91 -8.16
N VAL A 82 -17.02 3.75 -9.07
CA VAL A 82 -16.15 4.89 -8.74
C VAL A 82 -17.03 6.11 -8.44
N ASP A 83 -17.11 6.51 -7.17
CA ASP A 83 -17.98 7.60 -6.71
C ASP A 83 -17.70 8.98 -7.35
N GLU A 84 -16.50 9.17 -7.92
CA GLU A 84 -16.09 10.45 -8.51
C GLU A 84 -16.59 10.67 -9.95
N GLU A 85 -17.21 9.66 -10.59
CA GLU A 85 -17.74 9.77 -11.95
C GLU A 85 -19.15 10.40 -11.97
N ILE A 86 -19.40 11.32 -12.92
CA ILE A 86 -20.70 12.02 -13.07
C ILE A 86 -21.82 11.04 -13.44
N ASP A 87 -21.48 9.97 -14.17
CA ASP A 87 -22.34 8.84 -14.50
C ASP A 87 -21.57 7.54 -14.20
N PRO A 88 -21.61 7.03 -12.96
CA PRO A 88 -20.80 5.90 -12.55
C PRO A 88 -21.17 4.63 -13.32
N ILE A 89 -20.21 4.08 -14.07
CA ILE A 89 -20.40 2.79 -14.75
C ILE A 89 -19.83 1.68 -13.85
N PRO A 90 -20.65 0.70 -13.41
CA PRO A 90 -20.14 -0.41 -12.60
C PRO A 90 -19.09 -1.21 -13.36
N LYS A 91 -17.89 -1.31 -12.78
CA LYS A 91 -16.79 -2.10 -13.31
C LYS A 91 -16.91 -3.54 -12.82
N VAL A 92 -17.01 -4.47 -13.76
CA VAL A 92 -17.01 -5.91 -13.50
C VAL A 92 -15.67 -6.47 -13.97
N ILE A 93 -15.13 -7.44 -13.22
CA ILE A 93 -13.89 -8.10 -13.62
C ILE A 93 -14.09 -8.90 -14.92
N ASN A 94 -13.03 -9.00 -15.71
CA ASN A 94 -12.99 -9.84 -16.91
C ASN A 94 -13.21 -11.31 -16.56
N THR A 95 -13.84 -12.04 -17.49
CA THR A 95 -13.96 -13.50 -17.44
C THR A 95 -12.64 -14.18 -17.78
N ASP A 96 -11.82 -13.57 -18.64
CA ASP A 96 -10.46 -14.03 -18.93
C ASP A 96 -9.49 -13.35 -17.93
N LEU A 97 -9.04 -14.13 -16.94
CA LEU A 97 -8.11 -13.69 -15.90
C LEU A 97 -6.68 -13.92 -16.38
N GLU A 98 -6.11 -12.94 -17.07
CA GLU A 98 -4.77 -13.03 -17.64
C GLU A 98 -3.70 -12.65 -16.61
N ILE A 99 -2.80 -13.58 -16.31
CA ILE A 99 -1.59 -13.34 -15.53
C ILE A 99 -0.57 -12.62 -16.41
N VAL A 100 -0.13 -11.44 -15.95
CA VAL A 100 0.77 -10.55 -16.68
C VAL A 100 2.19 -10.51 -16.11
N GLY A 101 2.40 -11.09 -14.92
CA GLY A 101 3.72 -11.13 -14.30
C GLY A 101 3.71 -11.73 -12.90
N PHE A 102 4.88 -11.83 -12.29
CA PHE A 102 5.08 -12.34 -10.93
C PHE A 102 5.91 -11.34 -10.13
N ILE A 103 5.61 -11.21 -8.84
CA ILE A 103 6.32 -10.31 -7.91
C ILE A 103 6.49 -11.05 -6.58
N ASP A 104 7.62 -10.84 -5.91
CA ASP A 104 7.87 -11.41 -4.59
C ASP A 104 6.87 -10.90 -3.55
N ILE A 105 6.51 -11.77 -2.59
CA ILE A 105 5.66 -11.36 -1.46
C ILE A 105 6.30 -10.21 -0.66
N ALA A 106 7.64 -10.16 -0.60
CA ALA A 106 8.35 -9.07 0.06
C ALA A 106 8.14 -7.72 -0.64
N ASP A 107 8.07 -7.71 -1.97
CA ASP A 107 7.96 -6.52 -2.81
C ASP A 107 6.51 -6.03 -2.94
N ILE A 108 5.57 -6.95 -3.08
CA ILE A 108 4.13 -6.60 -3.05
C ILE A 108 3.71 -6.10 -1.67
N SER A 109 4.40 -6.57 -0.62
CA SER A 109 4.14 -6.25 0.79
C SER A 109 2.73 -6.68 1.23
N SER A 110 1.99 -5.80 1.92
CA SER A 110 0.59 -5.99 2.30
C SER A 110 -0.28 -4.93 1.64
N PRO A 111 -0.58 -5.07 0.33
CA PRO A 111 -1.30 -4.04 -0.40
C PRO A 111 -2.74 -3.90 0.12
N PRO A 112 -3.31 -2.68 0.10
CA PRO A 112 -4.75 -2.49 0.26
C PRO A 112 -5.47 -3.14 -0.92
N VAL A 113 -6.55 -3.86 -0.62
CA VAL A 113 -7.33 -4.62 -1.60
C VAL A 113 -8.82 -4.40 -1.31
N LEU A 114 -9.64 -4.37 -2.36
CA LEU A 114 -11.09 -4.21 -2.25
C LEU A 114 -11.73 -5.43 -1.58
N SER A 115 -11.38 -6.61 -2.08
CA SER A 115 -11.99 -7.88 -1.69
C SER A 115 -11.04 -9.04 -1.96
N ARG A 116 -11.37 -10.20 -1.38
CA ARG A 116 -10.60 -11.44 -1.51
C ARG A 116 -11.50 -12.58 -1.91
N HIS A 117 -11.03 -13.41 -2.84
CA HIS A 117 -11.80 -14.49 -3.44
C HIS A 117 -10.95 -15.75 -3.52
N LEU A 118 -11.53 -16.91 -3.23
CA LEU A 118 -10.96 -18.20 -3.57
C LEU A 118 -11.06 -18.40 -5.09
N VAL A 119 -10.02 -18.99 -5.67
CA VAL A 119 -10.00 -19.38 -7.08
C VAL A 119 -9.86 -20.89 -7.13
N LEU A 120 -10.94 -21.56 -7.51
CA LEU A 120 -11.07 -23.01 -7.46
C LEU A 120 -11.23 -23.56 -8.88
N PRO A 121 -10.50 -24.61 -9.26
CA PRO A 121 -10.69 -25.22 -10.57
C PRO A 121 -12.06 -25.90 -10.64
N ILE A 122 -12.72 -25.77 -11.78
CA ILE A 122 -13.97 -26.47 -12.10
C ILE A 122 -13.75 -27.45 -13.25
N ALA A 123 -14.47 -28.56 -13.24
CA ALA A 123 -14.49 -29.50 -14.35
C ALA A 123 -15.64 -29.11 -15.29
N LEU A 124 -15.32 -28.70 -16.51
CA LEU A 124 -16.30 -28.44 -17.55
C LEU A 124 -16.29 -29.58 -18.59
N ASN A 125 -17.47 -30.02 -19.01
CA ASN A 125 -17.62 -30.89 -20.17
C ASN A 125 -17.62 -30.08 -21.48
N LYS A 126 -17.53 -30.77 -22.63
CA LYS A 126 -17.47 -30.16 -23.97
C LYS A 126 -18.65 -29.22 -24.32
N GLU A 127 -19.76 -29.30 -23.58
CA GLU A 127 -20.94 -28.46 -23.77
C GLU A 127 -20.98 -27.23 -22.84
N GLY A 128 -19.94 -27.02 -22.01
CA GLY A 128 -19.85 -25.90 -21.07
C GLY A 128 -20.58 -26.12 -19.75
N ASP A 129 -21.25 -27.27 -19.58
CA ASP A 129 -21.89 -27.65 -18.33
C ASP A 129 -20.85 -28.14 -17.30
N GLU A 130 -20.99 -27.64 -16.08
CA GLU A 130 -20.22 -28.08 -14.91
C GLU A 130 -20.54 -29.54 -14.63
N VAL A 131 -19.51 -30.38 -14.54
CA VAL A 131 -19.67 -31.82 -14.33
C VAL A 131 -20.11 -32.07 -12.88
N GLY A 132 -21.41 -31.96 -12.60
CA GLY A 132 -21.99 -32.26 -11.29
C GLY A 132 -23.23 -31.48 -10.87
N THR A 133 -23.77 -30.54 -11.66
CA THR A 133 -24.97 -29.77 -11.24
C THR A 133 -26.30 -30.42 -11.63
N GLY A 134 -26.27 -31.57 -12.32
CA GLY A 134 -27.45 -32.35 -12.64
C GLY A 134 -28.03 -33.01 -11.40
N ILE A 135 -29.21 -32.53 -10.98
CA ILE A 135 -30.06 -33.21 -9.98
C ILE A 135 -30.50 -34.55 -10.59
N THR A 136 -29.64 -35.56 -10.49
CA THR A 136 -29.99 -36.97 -10.63
C THR A 136 -29.51 -37.67 -9.37
N ASP A 137 -30.44 -38.37 -8.73
CA ASP A 137 -30.40 -38.96 -7.40
C ASP A 137 -29.44 -40.17 -7.28
N ASP A 138 -28.26 -40.10 -7.90
CA ASP A 138 -27.27 -41.16 -7.97
C ASP A 138 -25.92 -40.68 -7.38
N ASN A 139 -25.79 -40.80 -6.06
CA ASN A 139 -24.57 -40.55 -5.28
C ASN A 139 -23.32 -41.35 -5.74
N GLU A 140 -23.44 -42.25 -6.72
CA GLU A 140 -22.32 -43.04 -7.25
C GLU A 140 -21.56 -42.30 -8.38
N ASP A 141 -22.21 -41.40 -9.13
CA ASP A 141 -21.62 -40.77 -10.32
C ASP A 141 -20.77 -39.52 -10.00
N GLU A 142 -21.13 -38.69 -9.03
CA GLU A 142 -20.34 -37.49 -8.65
C GLU A 142 -18.93 -37.85 -8.13
N ASN A 143 -18.82 -38.95 -7.40
CA ASN A 143 -17.54 -39.41 -6.88
C ASN A 143 -16.64 -39.94 -8.01
N SER A 144 -17.24 -40.46 -9.09
CA SER A 144 -16.51 -40.87 -10.29
C SER A 144 -16.00 -39.67 -11.11
N ALA A 145 -16.84 -38.63 -11.27
CA ALA A 145 -16.47 -37.41 -12.00
C ALA A 145 -15.34 -36.64 -11.31
N ASN A 146 -15.43 -36.44 -9.99
CA ASN A 146 -14.39 -35.81 -9.20
C ASN A 146 -13.08 -36.62 -9.19
N GLN A 147 -13.16 -37.96 -9.21
CA GLN A 147 -11.98 -38.81 -9.33
C GLN A 147 -11.33 -38.74 -10.71
N ILE A 148 -12.11 -38.57 -11.79
CA ILE A 148 -11.59 -38.38 -13.14
C ILE A 148 -10.92 -37.02 -13.23
N ALA A 149 -11.61 -35.95 -12.81
CA ALA A 149 -11.08 -34.59 -12.77
C ALA A 149 -9.81 -34.49 -11.90
N GLY A 150 -9.78 -35.16 -10.75
CA GLY A 150 -8.63 -35.18 -9.84
C GLY A 150 -7.39 -35.89 -10.40
N LYS A 151 -7.51 -36.66 -11.48
CA LYS A 151 -6.38 -37.28 -12.19
C LYS A 151 -5.87 -36.43 -13.36
N ILE A 152 -6.64 -35.43 -13.78
CA ILE A 152 -6.26 -34.52 -14.86
C ILE A 152 -5.39 -33.40 -14.27
N PRO A 153 -4.17 -33.17 -14.79
CA PRO A 153 -3.34 -32.07 -14.33
C PRO A 153 -4.06 -30.72 -14.50
N ASN A 154 -4.11 -29.93 -13.44
CA ASN A 154 -4.80 -28.64 -13.45
C ASN A 154 -3.82 -27.50 -13.14
N PHE A 155 -3.91 -26.43 -13.94
CA PHE A 155 -3.03 -25.27 -13.81
C PHE A 155 -3.14 -24.58 -12.45
N CYS A 156 -4.32 -24.52 -11.82
CA CYS A 156 -4.49 -23.92 -10.50
C CYS A 156 -3.67 -24.63 -9.42
N VAL A 157 -3.53 -25.96 -9.50
CA VAL A 157 -2.74 -26.75 -8.54
C VAL A 157 -1.25 -26.45 -8.72
N LEU A 158 -0.77 -26.41 -9.96
CA LEU A 158 0.61 -26.04 -10.28
C LEU A 158 0.92 -24.62 -9.80
N LEU A 159 0.10 -23.65 -10.20
CA LEU A 159 0.27 -22.24 -9.85
C LEU A 159 0.27 -22.03 -8.34
N HIS A 160 -0.71 -22.60 -7.63
CA HIS A 160 -0.79 -22.50 -6.17
C HIS A 160 0.47 -23.05 -5.48
N GLY A 161 0.90 -24.24 -5.89
CA GLY A 161 2.10 -24.88 -5.36
C GLY A 161 3.35 -24.02 -5.57
N SER A 162 3.55 -23.53 -6.79
CA SER A 162 4.68 -22.67 -7.14
C SER A 162 4.67 -21.34 -6.37
N LEU A 163 3.54 -20.63 -6.33
CA LEU A 163 3.43 -19.35 -5.61
C LEU A 163 3.72 -19.52 -4.11
N LYS A 164 3.31 -20.66 -3.52
CA LYS A 164 3.58 -20.97 -2.12
C LYS A 164 5.06 -21.26 -1.85
N VAL A 165 5.69 -22.07 -2.70
CA VAL A 165 7.08 -22.50 -2.51
C VAL A 165 8.04 -21.34 -2.76
N GLU A 166 7.83 -20.59 -3.82
CA GLU A 166 8.69 -19.46 -4.21
C GLU A 166 8.39 -18.20 -3.38
N GLY A 167 7.28 -18.15 -2.64
CA GLY A 167 6.92 -16.96 -1.87
C GLY A 167 6.62 -15.75 -2.77
N MET A 168 5.92 -16.00 -3.88
CA MET A 168 5.56 -15.00 -4.88
C MET A 168 4.04 -14.80 -4.98
N VAL A 169 3.65 -13.73 -5.66
CA VAL A 169 2.30 -13.47 -6.13
C VAL A 169 2.29 -13.34 -7.66
N ALA A 170 1.18 -13.70 -8.29
CA ALA A 170 0.97 -13.49 -9.73
C ALA A 170 0.05 -12.28 -9.94
N ILE A 171 0.47 -11.31 -10.74
CA ILE A 171 -0.34 -10.13 -11.09
C ILE A 171 -1.32 -10.53 -12.18
N VAL A 172 -2.60 -10.19 -11.97
CA VAL A 172 -3.70 -10.52 -12.88
C VAL A 172 -4.33 -9.25 -13.42
N GLN A 173 -4.61 -9.23 -14.71
CA GLN A 173 -5.40 -8.17 -15.35
C GLN A 173 -6.89 -8.48 -15.17
N LEU A 174 -7.58 -7.60 -14.44
CA LEU A 174 -9.02 -7.70 -14.18
C LEU A 174 -9.83 -6.90 -15.20
N GLY A 175 -9.21 -5.93 -15.87
CA GLY A 175 -9.86 -5.08 -16.87
C GLY A 175 -8.91 -3.97 -17.36
N PRO A 176 -9.40 -3.03 -18.18
CA PRO A 176 -8.64 -1.85 -18.57
C PRO A 176 -8.26 -1.02 -17.34
N GLU A 177 -6.96 -0.80 -17.13
CA GLU A 177 -6.41 -0.13 -15.94
C GLU A 177 -6.89 -0.71 -14.60
N TRP A 178 -7.16 -2.02 -14.55
CA TRP A 178 -7.56 -2.69 -13.32
C TRP A 178 -6.84 -4.02 -13.17
N HIS A 179 -6.17 -4.18 -12.03
CA HIS A 179 -5.32 -5.32 -11.74
C HIS A 179 -5.62 -5.89 -10.36
N GLY A 180 -5.22 -7.14 -10.16
CA GLY A 180 -5.25 -7.82 -8.87
C GLY A 180 -4.03 -8.70 -8.71
N MET A 181 -4.04 -9.53 -7.68
CA MET A 181 -3.00 -10.52 -7.43
C MET A 181 -3.59 -11.87 -7.03
N LEU A 182 -2.98 -12.94 -7.55
CA LEU A 182 -3.16 -14.31 -7.10
C LEU A 182 -2.02 -14.71 -6.18
N TYR A 183 -2.35 -15.38 -5.09
CA TYR A 183 -1.38 -15.79 -4.09
C TYR A 183 -1.87 -17.02 -3.34
N SER A 184 -0.93 -17.74 -2.74
CA SER A 184 -1.25 -18.83 -1.83
C SER A 184 -1.52 -18.27 -0.44
N GLN A 185 -2.76 -18.39 0.04
CA GLN A 185 -3.05 -18.10 1.44
C GLN A 185 -2.60 -19.29 2.29
N ALA A 186 -1.56 -19.09 3.10
CA ALA A 186 -1.11 -20.07 4.08
C ALA A 186 -0.81 -19.36 5.41
N ASP A 187 -1.76 -19.40 6.34
CA ASP A 187 -1.35 -19.51 7.75
C ASP A 187 -0.77 -20.92 7.87
N SER A 188 0.49 -21.07 8.28
CA SER A 188 1.28 -22.31 8.11
C SER A 188 0.66 -23.58 8.74
N LYS A 189 -0.42 -23.41 9.52
CA LYS A 189 -1.21 -24.47 10.16
C LYS A 189 -2.58 -24.72 9.51
N LYS A 190 -3.03 -23.92 8.56
CA LYS A 190 -4.34 -24.02 7.89
C LYS A 190 -4.22 -24.63 6.50
N LYS A 191 -5.34 -25.20 6.01
CA LYS A 191 -5.48 -25.62 4.62
C LYS A 191 -5.21 -24.42 3.71
N SER A 192 -4.37 -24.61 2.71
CA SER A 192 -3.94 -23.56 1.79
C SER A 192 -4.58 -23.78 0.42
N ASN A 193 -5.11 -22.70 -0.15
CA ASN A 193 -5.71 -22.67 -1.48
C ASN A 193 -5.27 -21.41 -2.21
N LEU A 194 -5.47 -21.41 -3.54
CA LEU A 194 -5.28 -20.24 -4.38
C LEU A 194 -6.34 -19.18 -4.06
N MET A 195 -5.88 -17.96 -3.82
CA MET A 195 -6.74 -16.80 -3.58
C MET A 195 -6.38 -15.67 -4.52
N MET A 196 -7.37 -14.86 -4.87
CA MET A 196 -7.25 -13.63 -5.63
C MET A 196 -7.65 -12.45 -4.75
N SER A 197 -6.89 -11.36 -4.81
CA SER A 197 -7.27 -10.07 -4.26
C SER A 197 -7.37 -9.04 -5.38
N LEU A 198 -8.36 -8.16 -5.30
CA LEU A 198 -8.57 -7.10 -6.28
C LEU A 198 -7.96 -5.80 -5.76
N PHE A 199 -7.14 -5.12 -6.56
CA PHE A 199 -6.68 -3.77 -6.20
C PHE A 199 -7.75 -2.75 -6.54
N GLU A 200 -7.55 -1.52 -6.04
CA GLU A 200 -8.30 -0.36 -6.49
C GLU A 200 -8.15 -0.20 -8.01
N PRO A 201 -9.23 0.08 -8.76
CA PRO A 201 -9.12 0.41 -10.18
C PRO A 201 -8.28 1.67 -10.40
N GLY A 202 -7.39 1.61 -11.37
CA GLY A 202 -6.53 2.73 -11.74
C GLY A 202 -5.14 2.27 -12.21
N PRO A 203 -4.37 3.19 -12.82
CA PRO A 203 -3.07 2.88 -13.40
C PRO A 203 -1.96 2.65 -12.36
N GLU A 204 -2.09 3.21 -11.16
CA GLU A 204 -1.08 3.18 -10.09
C GLU A 204 -1.75 2.88 -8.73
N PRO A 205 -2.29 1.64 -8.53
CA PRO A 205 -2.94 1.28 -7.27
C PRO A 205 -1.95 1.21 -6.10
N LEU A 206 -0.68 0.86 -6.39
CA LEU A 206 0.37 0.65 -5.40
C LEU A 206 1.56 1.58 -5.70
N PRO A 207 1.75 2.69 -4.97
CA PRO A 207 2.80 3.67 -5.27
C PRO A 207 4.22 3.12 -5.22
N TRP A 208 4.46 2.05 -4.46
CA TRP A 208 5.77 1.41 -4.38
C TRP A 208 6.07 0.46 -5.55
N LEU A 209 5.08 0.09 -6.36
CA LEU A 209 5.27 -0.58 -7.64
C LEU A 209 5.22 0.39 -8.83
N GLY A 210 4.58 1.55 -8.64
CA GLY A 210 4.39 2.53 -9.70
C GLY A 210 3.26 2.12 -10.64
N LYS A 211 3.33 2.59 -11.88
CA LYS A 211 2.29 2.32 -12.88
C LYS A 211 2.34 0.87 -13.34
N MET A 212 1.23 0.15 -13.21
CA MET A 212 1.16 -1.28 -13.58
C MET A 212 1.53 -1.52 -15.04
N ALA A 213 1.14 -0.61 -15.94
CA ALA A 213 1.45 -0.67 -17.37
C ALA A 213 2.95 -0.47 -17.70
N GLN A 214 3.76 0.01 -16.75
CA GLN A 214 5.21 0.19 -16.91
C GLN A 214 6.03 -0.95 -16.30
N LEU A 215 5.37 -1.93 -15.68
CA LEU A 215 6.03 -3.15 -15.23
C LEU A 215 6.29 -4.01 -16.47
N GLY A 216 7.57 -4.21 -16.77
CA GLY A 216 8.04 -4.99 -17.90
C GLY A 216 8.80 -6.25 -17.46
N PRO A 217 9.05 -7.18 -18.39
CA PRO A 217 9.84 -8.37 -18.10
C PRO A 217 11.31 -8.00 -17.84
N ILE A 218 11.97 -8.74 -16.94
CA ILE A 218 13.39 -8.54 -16.62
C ILE A 218 14.31 -8.73 -17.83
N SER A 219 13.85 -9.43 -18.88
CA SER A 219 14.57 -9.63 -20.15
C SER A 219 14.82 -8.33 -20.92
N ASP A 220 13.97 -7.32 -20.73
CA ASP A 220 14.07 -6.04 -21.42
C ASP A 220 14.98 -5.06 -20.66
N ALA A 221 15.34 -5.39 -19.41
CA ALA A 221 16.29 -4.63 -18.62
C ALA A 221 17.73 -4.92 -19.06
N LYS A 222 18.61 -3.91 -18.94
CA LYS A 222 20.04 -4.06 -19.27
C LYS A 222 20.76 -5.03 -18.32
N GLU A 223 20.32 -5.05 -17.07
CA GLU A 223 20.86 -5.87 -15.99
C GLU A 223 19.66 -6.41 -15.18
N ASN A 224 19.78 -7.60 -14.60
CA ASN A 224 18.72 -8.15 -13.77
C ASN A 224 18.54 -7.27 -12.51
N PRO A 225 17.38 -6.61 -12.33
CA PRO A 225 17.16 -5.73 -11.19
C PRO A 225 17.15 -6.47 -9.83
N TYR A 226 16.92 -7.78 -9.84
CA TYR A 226 17.00 -8.64 -8.66
C TYR A 226 18.44 -9.09 -8.32
N GLY A 227 19.40 -8.78 -9.19
CA GLY A 227 20.78 -9.26 -9.10
C GLY A 227 20.95 -10.70 -9.60
N GLU A 228 22.19 -11.12 -9.81
CA GLU A 228 22.50 -12.49 -10.28
C GLU A 228 22.21 -13.55 -9.21
N ASP A 229 22.37 -13.17 -7.93
CA ASP A 229 22.17 -14.03 -6.76
C ASP A 229 20.82 -13.77 -6.06
N ASP A 230 19.89 -13.05 -6.70
CA ASP A 230 18.57 -12.71 -6.12
C ASP A 230 18.66 -12.01 -4.75
N ASN A 231 19.58 -11.05 -4.66
CA ASN A 231 19.93 -10.35 -3.41
C ASN A 231 19.57 -8.86 -3.41
N LYS A 232 18.92 -8.38 -4.47
CA LYS A 232 18.44 -7.01 -4.64
C LYS A 232 16.98 -7.05 -5.08
N SER A 233 16.34 -5.89 -5.06
CA SER A 233 15.03 -5.71 -5.67
C SER A 233 14.95 -4.30 -6.27
N PRO A 234 14.25 -4.13 -7.41
CA PRO A 234 13.89 -2.81 -7.92
C PRO A 234 12.87 -2.09 -7.04
N PHE A 235 12.23 -2.80 -6.09
CA PHE A 235 11.21 -2.30 -5.20
C PHE A 235 11.75 -2.14 -3.77
N PRO A 236 11.12 -1.28 -2.95
CA PRO A 236 10.02 -0.36 -3.28
C PRO A 236 10.48 0.87 -4.06
N LEU A 237 9.66 1.36 -4.99
CA LEU A 237 9.85 2.67 -5.61
C LEU A 237 9.71 3.76 -4.56
N GLN A 238 10.72 4.62 -4.46
CA GLN A 238 10.71 5.72 -3.51
C GLN A 238 9.89 6.88 -4.06
N PRO A 239 9.07 7.55 -3.21
CA PRO A 239 8.38 8.75 -3.64
C PRO A 239 9.39 9.84 -3.98
N LYS A 240 9.10 10.64 -5.02
CA LYS A 240 9.95 11.75 -5.48
C LYS A 240 10.36 12.70 -4.35
N ASN A 241 9.43 12.96 -3.43
CA ASN A 241 9.65 13.80 -2.25
C ASN A 241 9.58 12.96 -0.98
N LYS A 242 10.61 13.09 -0.13
CA LYS A 242 10.64 12.46 1.19
C LYS A 242 9.52 13.01 2.07
N ARG A 243 8.96 12.15 2.92
CA ARG A 243 7.97 12.54 3.93
C ARG A 243 8.67 13.21 5.12
N SER A 244 7.91 13.95 5.93
CA SER A 244 8.43 14.71 7.08
C SER A 244 9.19 13.87 8.10
N TYR A 245 8.84 12.59 8.29
CA TYR A 245 9.53 11.67 9.19
C TYR A 245 10.79 11.03 8.58
N ALA A 246 10.92 11.05 7.25
CA ALA A 246 12.06 10.53 6.50
C ALA A 246 13.04 11.65 6.07
N GLN A 247 12.79 12.87 6.53
CA GLN A 247 13.59 14.05 6.28
C GLN A 247 13.76 14.84 7.58
N ASN A 248 14.83 15.62 7.68
CA ASN A 248 14.99 16.52 8.81
C ASN A 248 14.01 17.69 8.68
N VAL A 249 13.03 17.74 9.58
CA VAL A 249 12.10 18.87 9.74
C VAL A 249 12.27 19.48 11.13
N THR A 250 12.01 20.78 11.25
CA THR A 250 12.12 21.51 12.51
C THR A 250 10.74 21.89 13.01
N VAL A 251 10.41 21.52 14.26
CA VAL A 251 9.10 21.77 14.87
C VAL A 251 9.29 22.30 16.29
N TRP A 252 8.97 23.58 16.50
CA TRP A 252 9.14 24.28 17.79
C TRP A 252 7.83 24.73 18.43
N ILE A 253 6.70 24.14 18.02
CA ILE A 253 5.38 24.41 18.64
C ILE A 253 5.40 23.99 20.13
N LYS A 254 6.07 22.88 20.46
CA LYS A 254 6.25 22.40 21.83
C LYS A 254 7.63 22.80 22.36
N PRO A 255 7.75 23.26 23.62
CA PRO A 255 9.04 23.65 24.21
C PRO A 255 10.10 22.55 24.16
N SER A 256 9.69 21.29 24.32
CA SER A 256 10.59 20.13 24.30
C SER A 256 11.31 19.96 22.95
N GLY A 257 10.67 20.31 21.82
CA GLY A 257 11.29 20.22 20.50
C GLY A 257 12.44 21.21 20.36
N LEU A 258 12.19 22.46 20.75
CA LEU A 258 13.22 23.50 20.77
C LEU A 258 14.38 23.16 21.70
N GLN A 259 14.08 22.73 22.93
CA GLN A 259 15.09 22.31 23.90
C GLN A 259 15.95 21.15 23.36
N THR A 260 15.35 20.20 22.65
CA THR A 260 16.07 19.06 22.05
C THR A 260 17.09 19.52 21.01
N ASP A 261 16.70 20.44 20.12
CA ASP A 261 17.58 20.98 19.09
C ASP A 261 18.75 21.76 19.70
N VAL A 262 18.49 22.63 20.67
CA VAL A 262 19.53 23.39 21.37
C VAL A 262 20.47 22.46 22.13
N GLN A 263 19.93 21.48 22.88
CA GLN A 263 20.75 20.50 23.59
C GLN A 263 21.64 19.68 22.64
N LYS A 264 21.16 19.33 21.45
CA LYS A 264 21.96 18.61 20.46
C LYS A 264 23.14 19.46 19.95
N ILE A 265 22.93 20.76 19.75
CA ILE A 265 24.01 21.70 19.42
C ILE A 265 25.03 21.78 20.56
N LEU A 266 24.58 21.97 21.81
CA LEU A 266 25.48 22.08 22.98
C LEU A 266 26.28 20.79 23.24
N ARG A 267 25.67 19.61 23.04
CA ARG A 267 26.39 18.33 23.14
C ARG A 267 27.53 18.22 22.11
N ASN A 268 27.32 18.73 20.90
CA ASN A 268 28.36 18.74 19.86
C ASN A 268 29.40 19.84 20.11
N ALA A 269 28.99 20.99 20.65
CA ALA A 269 29.87 22.10 21.04
C ALA A 269 30.96 21.65 22.03
N ARG A 270 30.61 20.85 23.04
CA ARG A 270 31.55 20.32 24.04
C ARG A 270 32.53 19.26 23.49
N LYS A 271 32.34 18.81 22.24
CA LYS A 271 33.15 17.79 21.58
C LYS A 271 33.93 18.36 20.38
N LEU A 272 34.18 19.66 20.38
CA LEU A 272 35.02 20.29 19.36
C LEU A 272 36.50 20.03 19.68
N PRO A 273 37.36 19.82 18.66
CA PRO A 273 37.07 19.87 17.21
C PRO A 273 36.52 18.57 16.59
N GLU A 274 36.41 17.48 17.33
CA GLU A 274 36.00 16.15 16.82
C GLU A 274 34.64 16.17 16.08
N LYS A 275 33.68 16.96 16.59
CA LYS A 275 32.31 17.06 16.05
C LYS A 275 32.02 18.35 15.27
N THR A 276 33.04 19.01 14.73
CA THR A 276 32.92 20.30 14.01
C THR A 276 31.87 20.26 12.89
N GLN A 277 31.94 19.29 11.98
CA GLN A 277 30.99 19.21 10.85
C GLN A 277 29.54 19.06 11.32
N THR A 278 29.30 18.17 12.31
CA THR A 278 27.96 17.97 12.88
C THR A 278 27.48 19.18 13.66
N PHE A 279 28.35 19.86 14.41
CA PHE A 279 28.02 21.08 15.15
C PHE A 279 27.52 22.18 14.19
N TYR A 280 28.29 22.51 13.16
CA TYR A 280 27.91 23.55 12.19
C TYR A 280 26.68 23.17 11.35
N LYS A 281 26.47 21.88 11.05
CA LYS A 281 25.25 21.41 10.35
C LYS A 281 23.99 21.66 11.20
N GLU A 282 24.06 21.33 12.49
CA GLU A 282 22.93 21.52 13.43
C GLU A 282 22.70 23.00 13.73
N LEU A 283 23.77 23.79 13.88
CA LEU A 283 23.72 25.24 14.06
C LEU A 283 23.05 25.94 12.86
N ASN A 284 23.46 25.61 11.64
CA ASN A 284 22.85 26.16 10.43
C ASN A 284 21.40 25.70 10.25
N ARG A 285 21.04 24.48 10.68
CA ARG A 285 19.63 24.05 10.69
C ARG A 285 18.79 24.95 11.60
N LEU A 286 19.25 25.17 12.84
CA LEU A 286 18.56 26.05 13.77
C LEU A 286 18.49 27.49 13.23
N ARG A 287 19.58 28.01 12.66
CA ARG A 287 19.62 29.34 12.04
C ARG A 287 18.57 29.48 10.95
N LYS A 288 18.56 28.57 9.97
CA LYS A 288 17.60 28.60 8.86
C LYS A 288 16.15 28.51 9.35
N ALA A 289 15.87 27.64 10.31
CA ALA A 289 14.53 27.51 10.88
C ALA A 289 14.09 28.78 11.63
N ALA A 290 14.98 29.37 12.43
CA ALA A 290 14.69 30.61 13.15
C ALA A 290 14.43 31.79 12.20
N LEU A 291 15.21 31.90 11.12
CA LEU A 291 15.00 32.91 10.08
C LEU A 291 13.66 32.71 9.36
N ALA A 292 13.33 31.46 8.99
CA ALA A 292 12.07 31.15 8.31
C ALA A 292 10.84 31.42 9.21
N PHE A 293 10.93 31.15 10.51
CA PHE A 293 9.85 31.43 11.47
C PHE A 293 9.82 32.88 11.96
N GLY A 294 10.82 33.70 11.62
CA GLY A 294 10.97 35.06 12.18
C GLY A 294 11.32 35.09 13.66
N PHE A 295 11.80 33.97 14.23
CA PHE A 295 12.13 33.85 15.65
C PHE A 295 13.56 34.28 15.95
N LEU A 296 13.88 35.55 15.70
CA LEU A 296 15.26 36.07 15.77
C LEU A 296 15.85 36.11 17.18
N ASP A 297 15.01 36.27 18.21
CA ASP A 297 15.47 36.28 19.61
C ASP A 297 16.02 34.94 20.06
N LEU A 298 15.60 33.82 19.43
CA LEU A 298 16.21 32.53 19.65
C LEU A 298 17.68 32.51 19.25
N LEU A 299 18.05 33.20 18.15
CA LEU A 299 19.42 33.25 17.68
C LEU A 299 20.32 33.99 18.67
N LYS A 300 19.82 35.08 19.27
CA LYS A 300 20.52 35.80 20.36
C LYS A 300 20.71 34.87 21.56
N GLY A 301 19.63 34.22 22.01
CA GLY A 301 19.67 33.30 23.14
C GLY A 301 20.65 32.13 22.95
N VAL A 302 20.65 31.51 21.78
CA VAL A 302 21.60 30.41 21.47
C VAL A 302 23.04 30.91 21.39
N ALA A 303 23.27 32.12 20.86
CA ALA A 303 24.62 32.70 20.83
C ALA A 303 25.16 32.95 22.23
N ASP A 304 24.35 33.51 23.14
CA ASP A 304 24.75 33.74 24.53
C ASP A 304 25.01 32.41 25.27
N MET A 305 24.30 31.34 24.91
CA MET A 305 24.59 29.99 25.43
C MET A 305 25.93 29.45 24.91
N LEU A 306 26.28 29.68 23.64
CA LEU A 306 27.57 29.27 23.09
C LEU A 306 28.74 30.05 23.71
N GLU A 307 28.59 31.35 23.95
CA GLU A 307 29.58 32.15 24.69
C GLU A 307 29.77 31.61 26.10
N ARG A 308 28.69 31.27 26.80
CA ARG A 308 28.76 30.65 28.12
C ARG A 308 29.50 29.31 28.07
N GLU A 309 29.18 28.42 27.14
CA GLU A 309 29.89 27.14 26.99
C GLU A 309 31.38 27.34 26.67
N CYS A 310 31.74 28.36 25.90
CA CYS A 310 33.14 28.70 25.64
C CYS A 310 33.89 29.08 26.93
N THR A 311 33.25 29.82 27.85
CA THR A 311 33.85 30.17 29.15
C THR A 311 33.91 28.99 30.13
N LEU A 312 33.11 27.96 29.91
CA LEU A 312 33.02 26.76 30.76
C LEU A 312 33.82 25.57 30.20
N LEU A 313 34.62 25.79 29.15
CA LEU A 313 35.50 24.75 28.62
C LEU A 313 36.52 24.31 29.70
N PRO A 314 36.72 23.00 29.92
CA PRO A 314 37.76 22.51 30.81
C PRO A 314 39.16 22.90 30.32
N ASP A 315 40.14 22.99 31.23
CA ASP A 315 41.55 23.25 30.88
C ASP A 315 42.16 22.16 29.96
N THR A 316 41.52 20.99 29.88
CA THR A 316 41.89 19.88 28.99
C THR A 316 41.26 19.96 27.61
N ALA A 317 40.43 20.97 27.33
CA ALA A 317 39.79 21.15 26.03
C ALA A 317 40.80 21.57 24.97
N HIS A 318 40.56 21.13 23.72
CA HIS A 318 41.40 21.49 22.60
C HIS A 318 41.28 23.00 22.27
N PRO A 319 42.38 23.72 21.98
CA PRO A 319 42.36 25.18 21.75
C PRO A 319 41.39 25.62 20.65
N ASP A 320 41.25 24.83 19.58
CA ASP A 320 40.30 25.10 18.49
C ASP A 320 38.84 25.22 18.97
N ALA A 321 38.44 24.54 20.05
CA ALA A 321 37.06 24.58 20.53
C ALA A 321 36.62 26.01 20.90
N ALA A 322 37.50 26.79 21.55
CA ALA A 322 37.21 28.16 21.93
C ALA A 322 37.05 29.08 20.71
N PHE A 323 37.91 28.92 19.69
CA PHE A 323 37.83 29.68 18.43
C PHE A 323 36.52 29.41 17.69
N GLN A 324 36.16 28.13 17.54
CA GLN A 324 34.95 27.74 16.82
C GLN A 324 33.67 28.19 17.55
N LEU A 325 33.62 28.09 18.89
CA LEU A 325 32.44 28.52 19.67
C LEU A 325 32.25 30.04 19.62
N THR A 326 33.34 30.80 19.78
CA THR A 326 33.29 32.27 19.72
C THR A 326 32.85 32.75 18.34
N HIS A 327 33.42 32.16 17.28
CA HIS A 327 33.02 32.45 15.90
C HIS A 327 31.54 32.14 15.66
N ALA A 328 31.10 30.93 16.00
CA ALA A 328 29.71 30.52 15.84
C ALA A 328 28.73 31.46 16.56
N ALA A 329 29.04 31.89 17.79
CA ALA A 329 28.22 32.82 18.55
C ALA A 329 28.14 34.21 17.89
N GLN A 330 29.27 34.77 17.46
CA GLN A 330 29.32 36.07 16.79
C GLN A 330 28.50 36.06 15.50
N GLN A 331 28.69 35.03 14.66
CA GLN A 331 27.95 34.89 13.41
C GLN A 331 26.44 34.72 13.62
N LEU A 332 26.04 34.03 14.69
CA LEU A 332 24.63 33.86 15.03
C LEU A 332 24.00 35.18 15.54
N LYS A 333 24.75 36.00 16.29
CA LYS A 333 24.33 37.36 16.67
C LYS A 333 24.16 38.24 15.44
N LEU A 334 25.10 38.21 14.50
CA LEU A 334 24.98 38.93 13.23
C LEU A 334 23.73 38.51 12.44
N ALA A 335 23.44 37.21 12.35
CA ALA A 335 22.24 36.70 11.70
C ALA A 335 20.94 37.16 12.38
N SER A 336 20.95 37.36 13.71
CA SER A 336 19.78 37.81 14.47
C SER A 336 19.37 39.27 14.22
N THR A 337 20.25 40.08 13.62
CA THR A 337 19.98 41.51 13.36
C THR A 337 19.12 41.77 12.12
N GLY A 338 18.87 40.76 11.29
CA GLY A 338 17.99 40.83 10.11
C GLY A 338 18.51 41.68 8.93
N SER A 339 19.54 42.50 9.13
CA SER A 339 20.05 43.47 8.13
C SER A 339 21.40 43.08 7.51
N SER A 340 21.98 41.96 7.94
CA SER A 340 23.32 41.50 7.57
C SER A 340 23.28 40.43 6.47
N GLU A 341 24.35 40.27 5.67
CA GLU A 341 24.51 39.16 4.72
C GLU A 341 24.32 37.78 5.39
N TYR A 342 24.65 37.68 6.68
CA TYR A 342 24.46 36.50 7.51
C TYR A 342 22.99 36.20 7.88
N ALA A 343 22.06 37.11 7.60
CA ALA A 343 20.62 36.91 7.70
C ALA A 343 20.03 36.26 6.42
N GLY A 344 20.83 36.12 5.34
CA GLY A 344 20.41 35.39 4.14
C GLY A 344 20.14 33.92 4.44
N TYR A 345 19.02 33.39 3.94
CA TYR A 345 18.63 31.98 4.16
C TYR A 345 19.68 31.01 3.62
N ASP A 346 20.28 31.33 2.47
CA ASP A 346 21.26 30.46 1.80
C ASP A 346 22.68 30.56 2.38
N HIS A 347 22.99 31.64 3.09
CA HIS A 347 24.31 31.86 3.67
C HIS A 347 24.55 30.95 4.88
N ASN A 348 25.46 29.98 4.78
CA ASN A 348 25.78 29.09 5.91
C ASN A 348 26.98 29.63 6.71
N ILE A 349 26.90 29.49 8.04
CA ILE A 349 28.05 29.70 8.93
C ILE A 349 29.04 28.55 8.70
N THR A 350 30.24 28.87 8.23
CA THR A 350 31.33 27.91 8.03
C THR A 350 32.31 27.93 9.21
N PRO A 351 32.95 26.79 9.53
CA PRO A 351 34.00 26.75 10.55
C PRO A 351 35.18 27.65 10.17
N LEU A 352 35.88 28.18 11.18
CA LEU A 352 37.18 28.82 10.97
C LEU A 352 38.19 27.77 10.53
N GLN A 353 39.03 28.11 9.56
CA GLN A 353 40.23 27.32 9.27
C GLN A 353 41.28 27.69 10.31
N THR A 354 41.71 26.71 11.10
CA THR A 354 42.70 26.89 12.15
C THR A 354 43.89 25.96 11.91
N ASP A 355 45.10 26.45 12.16
CA ASP A 355 46.34 25.74 11.86
C ASP A 355 46.75 24.75 12.97
N PHE A 356 45.80 24.33 13.81
CA PHE A 356 46.06 23.42 14.95
C PHE A 356 46.28 21.97 14.51
N SER A 357 45.94 21.60 13.27
CA SER A 357 46.28 20.31 12.68
C SER A 357 47.69 20.34 12.08
N GLY A 358 48.71 20.35 12.95
CA GLY A 358 50.11 20.03 12.66
C GLY A 358 50.69 20.50 11.32
N SER A 359 51.37 21.65 11.33
CA SER A 359 52.50 21.94 10.42
C SER A 359 53.65 20.96 10.72
N SER A 360 53.54 19.72 10.25
CA SER A 360 54.58 18.69 10.32
C SER A 360 55.28 18.52 8.98
N THR A 361 55.65 19.63 8.33
CA THR A 361 56.51 19.68 7.15
C THR A 361 57.10 21.08 7.07
N GLU A 362 58.17 21.31 7.82
CA GLU A 362 59.27 22.25 7.52
C GLU A 362 60.10 22.50 8.78
N ARG A 363 61.03 21.58 9.04
CA ARG A 363 62.34 21.90 9.60
C ARG A 363 63.37 21.06 8.85
N MET A 364 63.87 21.62 7.75
CA MET A 364 65.18 21.26 7.19
C MET A 364 66.27 21.76 8.11
#